data_AF-A0A3N9UWV9-F1
#
_entry.id   AF-A0A3N9UWV9-F1
#
_cell.length_a   1.000
_cell.length_b   1.000
_cell.length_c   1.000
_cell.angle_alpha   90.00
_cell.angle_beta   90.00
_cell.angle_gamma   90.00
#
_symmetry.space_group_name_H-M   'P 1'
#
loop_
_entity.id
_entity.type
_entity.pdbx_description
1 polymer ?
#
loop_
_entity_poly.entity_id
_entity_poly.type
_entity_poly.pdbx_seq_one_letter_code
_entity_poly.pdbx_strand_id
1 'polypeptide(L)'
;MTIYIFDEFYYFHGTDAAESILKYGFSLNVPQKHDTFDTTWKRYMLGRGIYFTTSLRKAKKFGRQVLRCKIGKIRVLYTNREFRDKFDENKYDAIYCPGKFSRIKNNTIDYTYDETALLSNDELMIKNPSLITEVLLFST
;
A
#
# COMPACT_ATOMS: atom_id res chain seq x y z
N MET A 1 11.46 -4.01 16.42
CA MET A 1 10.64 -3.31 15.41
C MET A 1 11.61 -2.52 14.55
N THR A 2 11.64 -2.78 13.24
CA THR A 2 12.66 -2.22 12.34
C THR A 2 12.03 -1.14 11.47
N ILE A 3 12.65 0.03 11.45
CA ILE A 3 12.24 1.15 10.59
C ILE A 3 13.11 1.08 9.34
N TYR A 4 12.47 1.12 8.18
CA TYR A 4 13.17 1.27 6.91
C TYR A 4 12.83 2.63 6.31
N ILE A 5 13.77 3.18 5.55
CA ILE A 5 13.52 4.35 4.72
C ILE A 5 13.48 3.84 3.30
N PHE A 6 12.33 3.86 2.64
CA PHE A 6 12.28 3.56 1.22
C PHE A 6 12.64 4.81 0.44
N ASP A 7 13.57 4.68 -0.49
CA ASP A 7 13.74 5.66 -1.54
C ASP A 7 12.54 5.62 -2.49
N GLU A 8 12.45 6.62 -3.36
CA GLU A 8 11.30 6.75 -4.26
C GLU A 8 11.12 5.50 -5.13
N PHE A 9 9.91 4.95 -5.13
CA PHE A 9 9.63 3.70 -5.83
C PHE A 9 8.27 3.73 -6.50
N TYR A 10 8.15 2.99 -7.61
CA TYR A 10 6.91 2.84 -8.33
C TYR A 10 6.12 1.63 -7.84
N TYR A 11 4.85 1.85 -7.56
CA TYR A 11 3.91 0.80 -7.21
C TYR A 11 2.67 0.83 -8.11
N PHE A 12 1.90 -0.25 -8.09
CA PHE A 12 0.62 -0.37 -8.78
C PHE A 12 -0.55 -0.24 -7.82
N HIS A 13 -1.62 0.39 -8.30
CA HIS A 13 -2.92 0.50 -7.64
C HIS A 13 -4.02 0.10 -8.62
N GLY A 14 -4.74 -0.99 -8.33
CA GLY A 14 -5.91 -1.40 -9.10
C GLY A 14 -7.15 -0.66 -8.65
N THR A 15 -7.94 -0.13 -9.59
CA THR A 15 -9.09 0.71 -9.28
C THR A 15 -10.11 0.73 -10.42
N ASP A 16 -11.38 0.97 -10.09
CA ASP A 16 -12.43 1.34 -11.04
C ASP A 16 -12.63 2.87 -11.11
N ALA A 17 -11.86 3.65 -10.33
CA ALA A 17 -12.00 5.09 -10.18
C ALA A 17 -10.79 5.87 -10.75
N ALA A 18 -10.08 5.31 -11.75
CA ALA A 18 -8.82 5.92 -12.22
C ALA A 18 -9.02 7.35 -12.72
N GLU A 19 -10.10 7.63 -13.45
CA GLU A 19 -10.40 8.98 -13.95
C GLU A 19 -10.55 9.99 -12.79
N SER A 20 -11.29 9.61 -11.75
CA SER A 20 -11.46 10.46 -10.56
C SER A 20 -10.14 10.67 -9.81
N ILE A 21 -9.33 9.62 -9.67
CA ILE A 21 -8.02 9.70 -9.00
C ILE A 21 -7.05 10.57 -9.79
N LEU A 22 -7.02 10.46 -11.12
CA LEU A 22 -6.16 11.28 -11.96
C LEU A 22 -6.56 12.77 -11.92
N LYS A 23 -7.86 13.05 -11.77
CA LYS A 23 -8.37 14.42 -11.74
C LYS A 23 -8.27 15.09 -10.36
N TYR A 24 -8.51 14.34 -9.29
CA TYR A 24 -8.68 14.90 -7.94
C TYR A 24 -7.66 14.36 -6.92
N GLY A 25 -6.80 13.43 -7.33
CA GLY A 25 -5.91 12.71 -6.43
C GLY A 25 -6.60 11.58 -5.65
N PHE A 26 -5.80 10.88 -4.85
CA PHE A 26 -6.33 9.84 -3.97
C PHE A 26 -7.02 10.46 -2.75
N SER A 27 -8.19 9.92 -2.40
CA SER A 27 -8.86 10.21 -1.14
C SER A 27 -8.77 9.02 -0.20
N LEU A 28 -8.57 9.28 1.10
CA LEU A 28 -8.81 8.25 2.11
C LEU A 28 -10.31 7.90 2.12
N ASN A 29 -10.62 6.62 2.35
CA ASN A 29 -12.00 6.22 2.62
C ASN A 29 -12.50 6.93 3.89
N VAL A 30 -13.34 7.95 3.69
CA VAL A 30 -14.02 8.67 4.77
C VAL A 30 -14.93 7.68 5.50
N PRO A 31 -14.96 7.64 6.85
CA PRO A 31 -15.92 6.82 7.57
C PRO A 31 -17.34 7.19 7.13
N GLN A 32 -18.09 6.23 6.61
CA GLN A 32 -19.52 6.45 6.42
C GLN A 32 -20.17 6.49 7.80
N LYS A 33 -21.19 7.34 7.97
CA LYS A 33 -21.90 7.59 9.25
C LYS A 33 -22.52 6.32 9.88
N HIS A 34 -22.52 5.20 9.16
CA HIS A 34 -23.02 3.89 9.58
C HIS A 34 -21.96 2.78 9.61
N ASP A 35 -20.67 3.13 9.48
CA ASP A 35 -19.57 2.20 9.77
C ASP A 35 -19.57 1.94 11.27
N THR A 36 -20.32 0.94 11.70
CA THR A 36 -20.11 0.36 13.02
C THR A 36 -18.68 -0.16 13.07
N PHE A 37 -18.02 0.05 14.21
CA PHE A 37 -16.61 -0.22 14.47
C PHE A 37 -16.17 -1.69 14.27
N ASP A 38 -17.01 -2.55 13.68
CA ASP A 38 -16.79 -3.99 13.50
C ASP A 38 -16.75 -4.40 12.01
N THR A 39 -17.46 -3.72 11.10
CA THR A 39 -17.64 -4.22 9.71
C THR A 39 -16.61 -3.72 8.71
N THR A 40 -16.05 -2.51 8.89
CA THR A 40 -15.00 -1.99 8.00
C THR A 40 -13.60 -2.57 8.24
N TRP A 41 -13.35 -3.09 9.43
CA TRP A 41 -12.01 -3.52 9.85
C TRP A 41 -11.65 -4.93 9.39
N LYS A 42 -12.64 -5.74 8.98
CA LYS A 42 -12.43 -7.06 8.38
C LYS A 42 -11.93 -7.01 6.92
N ARG A 43 -11.98 -5.84 6.26
CA ARG A 43 -11.63 -5.67 4.84
C ARG A 43 -10.19 -5.21 4.59
N TYR A 44 -9.49 -4.71 5.61
CA TYR A 44 -8.18 -4.07 5.46
C TYR A 44 -7.13 -4.70 6.38
N MET A 45 -6.21 -5.46 5.78
CA MET A 45 -5.17 -6.22 6.49
C MET A 45 -4.25 -5.35 7.35
N LEU A 46 -4.02 -4.10 6.91
CA LEU A 46 -3.11 -3.13 7.51
C LEU A 46 -3.85 -1.90 8.09
N GLY A 47 -5.18 -1.97 8.20
CA GLY A 47 -6.03 -0.84 8.59
C GLY A 47 -6.39 0.11 7.43
N ARG A 48 -7.14 1.17 7.71
CA ARG A 48 -7.61 2.08 6.66
C ARG A 48 -6.45 2.88 6.04
N GLY A 49 -6.39 2.91 4.70
CA GLY A 49 -5.40 3.66 3.94
C GLY A 49 -5.51 3.44 2.44
N ILE A 50 -4.54 3.96 1.71
CA ILE A 50 -4.38 3.75 0.26
C ILE A 50 -3.37 2.62 0.06
N TYR A 51 -3.79 1.63 -0.72
CA TYR A 51 -3.06 0.38 -0.89
C TYR A 51 -2.36 0.28 -2.24
N PHE A 52 -1.13 -0.22 -2.19
CA PHE A 52 -0.24 -0.38 -3.33
C PHE A 52 0.47 -1.73 -3.27
N THR A 53 0.99 -2.18 -4.40
CA THR A 53 1.79 -3.41 -4.52
C THR A 53 2.79 -3.25 -5.67
N THR A 54 3.94 -3.90 -5.60
CA THR A 54 4.85 -3.99 -6.74
C THR A 54 4.36 -4.98 -7.82
N SER A 55 3.34 -5.79 -7.51
CA SER A 55 2.78 -6.79 -8.43
C SER A 55 1.62 -6.26 -9.26
N LEU A 56 1.86 -6.04 -10.57
CA LEU A 56 0.81 -5.71 -11.54
C LEU A 56 -0.32 -6.75 -11.55
N ARG A 57 0.03 -8.04 -11.46
CA ARG A 57 -0.95 -9.14 -11.44
C ARG A 57 -1.87 -9.05 -10.22
N LYS A 58 -1.35 -8.65 -9.06
CA LYS A 58 -2.18 -8.41 -7.88
C LYS A 58 -3.06 -7.19 -8.09
N ALA A 59 -2.51 -6.07 -8.56
CA ALA A 59 -3.27 -4.84 -8.81
C ALA A 59 -4.47 -5.06 -9.72
N LYS A 60 -4.32 -5.79 -10.84
CA LYS A 60 -5.41 -6.12 -11.78
C LYS A 60 -6.62 -6.85 -11.16
N LYS A 61 -6.51 -7.39 -9.95
CA LYS A 61 -7.63 -8.05 -9.27
C LYS A 61 -8.57 -7.06 -8.57
N PHE A 62 -8.14 -5.82 -8.35
CA PHE A 62 -8.85 -4.84 -7.52
C PHE A 62 -9.62 -3.78 -8.33
N GLY A 63 -9.58 -3.85 -9.65
CA GLY A 63 -10.33 -2.97 -10.53
C GLY A 63 -10.03 -3.25 -12.00
N ARG A 64 -10.80 -2.64 -12.88
CA ARG A 64 -10.59 -2.74 -14.34
C ARG A 64 -9.31 -2.02 -14.77
N GLN A 65 -8.99 -0.91 -14.12
CA GLN A 65 -7.84 -0.08 -14.47
C GLN A 65 -6.72 -0.26 -13.45
N VAL A 66 -5.49 -0.07 -13.90
CA VAL A 66 -4.30 -0.02 -13.04
C VAL A 66 -3.64 1.34 -13.19
N LEU A 67 -3.39 1.98 -12.07
CA LEU A 67 -2.55 3.15 -11.95
C LEU A 67 -1.13 2.74 -11.56
N ARG A 68 -0.12 3.39 -12.13
CA ARG A 68 1.27 3.35 -11.68
C ARG A 68 1.54 4.63 -10.89
N CYS A 69 1.92 4.47 -9.63
CA CYS A 69 2.07 5.57 -8.68
C CYS A 69 3.50 5.62 -8.18
N LYS A 70 4.13 6.80 -8.21
CA LYS A 70 5.42 7.04 -7.58
C LYS A 70 5.16 7.47 -6.15
N ILE A 71 5.72 6.73 -5.20
CA ILE A 71 5.68 7.08 -3.78
C ILE A 71 7.03 7.68 -3.44
N GLY A 72 7.01 8.85 -2.79
CA GLY A 72 8.19 9.56 -2.34
C GLY A 72 8.97 8.79 -1.27
N LYS A 73 10.01 9.43 -0.73
CA LYS A 73 10.79 8.87 0.37
C LYS A 73 9.95 8.77 1.66
N ILE A 74 9.84 7.56 2.22
CA ILE A 74 8.93 7.28 3.34
C ILE A 74 9.59 6.45 4.45
N ARG A 75 9.21 6.72 5.70
CA ARG A 75 9.53 5.88 6.87
C ARG A 75 8.50 4.77 6.97
N VAL A 76 8.97 3.54 6.83
CA VAL A 76 8.12 2.36 6.71
C VAL A 76 8.20 1.52 7.97
N LEU A 77 7.03 1.21 8.52
CA LEU A 77 6.89 0.11 9.47
C LEU A 77 6.86 -1.22 8.69
N TYR A 78 7.92 -2.01 8.85
CA TYR A 78 7.97 -3.36 8.29
C TYR A 78 7.25 -4.35 9.20
N THR A 79 6.35 -5.13 8.62
CA THR A 79 5.62 -6.18 9.34
C THR A 79 5.50 -7.46 8.51
N ASN A 80 5.72 -8.60 9.14
CA ASN A 80 5.42 -9.93 8.61
C ASN A 80 4.17 -10.53 9.27
N ARG A 81 3.28 -9.70 9.83
CA ARG A 81 2.02 -10.07 10.46
C ARG A 81 0.92 -9.10 10.04
N GLU A 82 -0.33 -9.55 10.08
CA GLU A 82 -1.47 -8.63 10.04
C GLU A 82 -1.35 -7.65 11.22
N PHE A 83 -1.21 -6.36 10.91
CA PHE A 83 -1.01 -5.32 11.90
C PHE A 83 -2.21 -4.37 11.84
N ARG A 84 -3.15 -4.58 12.75
CA ARG A 84 -4.42 -3.84 12.79
C ARG A 84 -4.39 -2.66 13.76
N ASP A 85 -3.56 -2.71 14.82
CA ASP A 85 -3.74 -1.82 15.99
C ASP A 85 -2.51 -0.96 16.38
N LYS A 86 -1.37 -1.07 15.68
CA LYS A 86 -0.08 -0.45 16.11
C LYS A 86 0.51 0.56 15.14
N PHE A 87 -0.29 1.10 14.22
CA PHE A 87 0.20 2.16 13.33
C PHE A 87 0.24 3.50 14.05
N ASP A 88 1.45 3.92 14.43
CA ASP A 88 1.71 5.24 14.98
C ASP A 88 2.09 6.19 13.84
N GLU A 89 1.12 7.01 13.42
CA GLU A 89 1.27 7.99 12.33
C GLU A 89 2.34 9.04 12.61
N ASN A 90 2.72 9.25 13.88
CA ASN A 90 3.80 10.18 14.22
C ASN A 90 5.19 9.58 13.91
N LYS A 91 5.28 8.25 13.88
CA LYS A 91 6.54 7.53 13.69
C LYS A 91 6.73 7.01 12.27
N TYR A 92 5.63 6.74 11.56
CA TYR A 92 5.63 6.04 10.28
C TYR A 92 4.76 6.74 9.26
N ASP A 93 5.27 6.82 8.04
CA ASP A 93 4.54 7.36 6.89
C ASP A 93 3.74 6.26 6.18
N ALA A 94 4.18 5.00 6.31
CA ALA A 94 3.58 3.83 5.67
C ALA A 94 3.77 2.53 6.45
N ILE A 95 2.96 1.52 6.12
CA ILE A 95 3.18 0.11 6.50
C ILE A 95 3.54 -0.68 5.24
N TYR A 96 4.59 -1.49 5.32
CA TYR A 96 4.93 -2.44 4.27
C TYR A 96 4.90 -3.87 4.82
N CYS A 97 4.14 -4.71 4.12
CA CYS A 97 4.11 -6.15 4.33
C CYS A 97 4.71 -6.85 3.11
N PRO A 98 5.85 -7.55 3.25
CA PRO A 98 6.47 -8.26 2.14
C PRO A 98 5.60 -9.44 1.69
N GLY A 99 5.60 -9.69 0.38
CA GLY A 99 5.17 -10.96 -0.19
C GLY A 99 6.32 -11.96 -0.37
N LYS A 100 5.97 -13.18 -0.77
CA LYS A 100 6.91 -14.30 -1.01
C LYS A 100 8.06 -13.99 -1.95
N PHE A 101 7.93 -12.98 -2.82
CA PHE A 101 8.97 -12.60 -3.79
C PHE A 101 9.53 -11.21 -3.51
N SER A 102 9.39 -10.71 -2.29
CA SER A 102 9.85 -9.36 -1.95
C SER A 102 10.38 -9.34 -0.53
N ARG A 103 11.55 -8.75 -0.33
CA ARG A 103 12.18 -8.55 0.97
C ARG A 103 12.79 -7.16 1.01
N ILE A 104 12.88 -6.54 2.19
CA ILE A 104 13.67 -5.32 2.32
C ILE A 104 15.13 -5.69 2.57
N LYS A 105 16.03 -5.19 1.71
CA LYS A 105 17.47 -5.28 1.89
C LYS A 105 18.08 -3.92 1.62
N ASN A 106 18.87 -3.40 2.55
CA ASN A 106 19.53 -2.09 2.44
C ASN A 106 18.59 -0.96 2.01
N ASN A 107 17.41 -0.84 2.65
CA ASN A 107 16.41 0.20 2.35
C ASN A 107 15.76 0.11 0.95
N THR A 108 15.99 -0.97 0.21
CA THR A 108 15.38 -1.24 -1.10
C THR A 108 14.57 -2.54 -1.08
N ILE A 109 13.60 -2.67 -1.99
CA ILE A 109 12.89 -3.93 -2.22
C ILE A 109 13.78 -4.84 -3.08
N ASP A 110 14.19 -5.96 -2.48
CA ASP A 110 14.90 -7.08 -3.12
C ASP A 110 13.90 -8.18 -3.46
N TYR A 111 14.01 -8.79 -4.63
CA TYR A 111 13.08 -9.80 -5.13
C TYR A 111 13.55 -11.23 -4.84
N THR A 112 13.92 -11.48 -3.59
CA THR A 112 14.33 -12.82 -3.12
C THR A 112 13.10 -13.59 -2.62
N TYR A 113 13.05 -14.90 -2.92
CA TYR A 113 11.97 -15.77 -2.45
C TYR A 113 12.07 -16.03 -0.94
N ASP A 114 10.96 -15.87 -0.22
CA ASP A 114 10.81 -16.14 1.21
C ASP A 114 9.52 -16.94 1.45
N GLU A 115 9.67 -18.23 1.78
CA GLU A 115 8.55 -19.12 2.05
C GLU A 115 7.81 -18.79 3.36
N THR A 116 8.44 -18.04 4.26
CA THR A 116 7.87 -17.63 5.54
C THR A 116 6.98 -16.39 5.43
N ALA A 117 6.99 -15.72 4.27
CA ALA A 117 6.15 -14.57 4.01
C ALA A 117 4.67 -14.95 4.02
N LEU A 118 3.86 -14.18 4.76
CA LEU A 118 2.42 -14.42 4.86
C LEU A 118 1.68 -14.12 3.56
N LEU A 119 2.18 -13.17 2.76
CA LEU A 119 1.50 -12.72 1.55
C LEU A 119 2.14 -13.35 0.32
N SER A 120 1.33 -13.73 -0.67
CA SER A 120 1.86 -14.14 -1.97
C SER A 120 2.47 -12.97 -2.75
N ASN A 121 1.99 -11.75 -2.51
CA ASN A 121 2.53 -10.52 -3.08
C ASN A 121 2.53 -9.43 -2.00
N ASP A 122 3.48 -8.52 -2.10
CA ASP A 122 3.68 -7.41 -1.18
C ASP A 122 2.47 -6.46 -1.10
N GLU A 123 2.46 -5.68 -0.03
CA GLU A 123 1.47 -4.64 0.19
C GLU A 123 2.11 -3.45 0.89
N LEU A 124 1.95 -2.27 0.30
CA LEU A 124 2.28 -0.99 0.91
C LEU A 124 0.97 -0.26 1.18
N MET A 125 0.76 0.18 2.42
CA MET A 125 -0.35 1.04 2.81
C MET A 125 0.20 2.38 3.28
N ILE A 126 -0.32 3.47 2.72
CA ILE A 126 -0.06 4.84 3.19
C ILE A 126 -1.35 5.47 3.68
N LYS A 127 -1.23 6.39 4.64
CA LYS A 127 -2.37 7.19 5.13
C LYS A 127 -2.35 8.64 4.66
N ASN A 128 -1.21 9.14 4.19
CA ASN A 128 -1.12 10.49 3.65
C ASN A 128 -1.01 10.45 2.12
N PRO A 129 -2.06 10.86 1.37
CA PRO A 129 -2.02 10.91 -0.09
C PRO A 129 -0.93 11.83 -0.64
N SER A 130 -0.47 12.83 0.13
CA SER A 130 0.57 13.77 -0.31
C SER A 130 1.95 13.11 -0.51
N LEU A 131 2.11 11.86 -0.07
CA LEU A 131 3.32 11.06 -0.31
C LEU A 131 3.39 10.50 -1.74
N ILE A 132 2.28 10.56 -2.49
CA ILE A 132 2.21 10.16 -3.88
C ILE A 132 2.65 11.34 -4.73
N THR A 133 3.82 11.23 -5.34
CA THR A 133 4.43 12.33 -6.11
C THR A 133 4.04 12.30 -7.58
N GLU A 134 3.59 11.15 -8.08
CA GLU A 134 3.20 10.97 -9.48
C GLU A 134 2.16 9.86 -9.61
N VAL A 135 1.19 10.04 -10.51
CA VAL A 135 0.16 9.05 -10.83
C VAL A 135 -0.03 9.00 -12.34
N LEU A 136 0.13 7.82 -12.91
CA LEU A 136 -0.04 7.55 -14.34
C LEU A 136 -1.07 6.44 -14.56
N LEU A 137 -1.91 6.57 -15.58
CA LEU A 137 -2.70 5.44 -16.07
C LEU A 137 -1.76 4.42 -16.72
N PHE A 138 -1.77 3.19 -16.23
CA PHE A 138 -0.86 2.14 -16.69
C PHE A 138 -1.55 1.13 -17.61
N SER A 139 -2.74 0.67 -17.26
CA SER A 139 -3.53 -0.23 -18.11
C SER A 139 -5.02 -0.10 -17.85
N THR A 140 -5.83 -0.36 -18.89
CA THR A 140 -7.29 -0.54 -18.84
C THR A 140 -7.68 -2.00 -18.97
#